data_AF-A0A8E0QUW7-F1
#
_entry.id   AF-A0A8E0QUW7-F1
#
_cell.length_a   1.000
_cell.length_b   1.000
_cell.length_c   1.000
_cell.angle_alpha   90.00
_cell.angle_beta   90.00
_cell.angle_gamma   90.00
#
_symmetry.space_group_name_H-M   'P 1'
#
loop_
_entity.id
_entity.type
_entity.pdbx_description
1 polymer ?
#
loop_
_entity_poly.entity_id
_entity_poly.type
_entity_poly.pdbx_seq_one_letter_code
_entity_poly.pdbx_strand_id
1 'polypeptide(L)'
;MSLARTSNALRRWPCLYDKPPLSLPTSYIPNNARFSHNRTPRTRHNTTSLQTTRPFHCTASCYAARSPAARRAQAQTQRLRPVYSSDGLFNLPAHGDLPARLKYLDEKGPLLWMSALAEGLLDDKVTKNTFLDVAKRLLETAHRELPSADAIRGISSDPDLIFQIGYIISGGNPTFREWLLASTTHAGARVPLLMSAARYLNSLRDTAPVRTPTLEKIEHLALHDRDPRAMTLHAKILGLRKRYVDAIQLIEQVMTLIYPSKVPVAKDGGFAMARIEPPWRVYAWLKKKAKAQANATTKTGAAAVDAAEAETQTDDLLRSAALDYQDPESLVQYAAARMQAGDRTMYEDCMSRAATAGNAEACRRLANFYYLTSLGRYPRRGVREAEAEATAPVEAATKATSSASSQTSEPSNRGKFSALLSSVFGPQPRAEYRKLATEWYELAFSHGNEQAALVLAVLLREDGSAARGLQLLEQIEGSPSLGPLVRRIKSQWNEQDQEVGIPAELLDV
;
A
#
# COMPACT_ATOMS: atom_id res chain seq x y z
N MET A 1 0.88 -29.38 35.03
CA MET A 1 -0.36 -28.71 34.61
C MET A 1 0.02 -27.56 33.69
N SER A 2 0.08 -27.86 32.39
CA SER A 2 0.53 -26.98 31.31
C SER A 2 -0.66 -26.22 30.72
N LEU A 3 -0.60 -24.89 30.73
CA LEU A 3 -1.54 -24.03 30.02
C LEU A 3 -0.89 -23.37 28.80
N ALA A 4 -1.72 -23.17 27.78
CA ALA A 4 -1.37 -22.96 26.38
C ALA A 4 -0.56 -21.68 26.12
N ARG A 5 0.55 -21.85 25.38
CA ARG A 5 1.28 -20.75 24.73
C ARG A 5 0.42 -20.16 23.62
N THR A 6 0.07 -18.89 23.72
CA THR A 6 -0.33 -18.08 22.57
C THR A 6 0.89 -17.94 21.66
N SER A 7 0.80 -18.49 20.45
CA SER A 7 1.90 -18.49 19.48
C SER A 7 2.17 -17.06 18.99
N ASN A 8 3.21 -16.46 19.58
CA ASN A 8 3.99 -15.38 19.02
C ASN A 8 4.47 -15.75 17.61
N ALA A 9 4.14 -14.94 16.60
CA ALA A 9 4.86 -14.90 15.33
C ALA A 9 5.74 -13.64 15.25
N LEU A 10 6.50 -13.40 16.32
CA LEU A 10 7.69 -12.56 16.32
C LEU A 10 8.84 -13.44 16.79
N ARG A 11 9.50 -14.11 15.84
CA ARG A 11 10.96 -14.33 15.76
C ARG A 11 11.31 -15.44 14.77
N ARG A 12 12.16 -15.05 13.82
CA ARG A 12 13.05 -15.79 12.90
C ARG A 12 12.60 -15.74 11.45
N TRP A 13 12.96 -14.65 10.80
CA TRP A 13 13.26 -14.68 9.38
C TRP A 13 14.78 -14.78 9.20
N PRO A 14 15.29 -15.77 8.46
CA PRO A 14 16.68 -15.77 8.00
C PRO A 14 16.89 -14.58 7.05
N CYS A 15 17.99 -13.84 7.25
CA CYS A 15 18.50 -12.92 6.24
C CYS A 15 18.53 -13.61 4.87
N LEU A 16 17.73 -13.11 3.93
CA LEU A 16 17.82 -13.44 2.51
C LEU A 16 17.94 -12.13 1.72
N TYR A 17 19.09 -11.48 1.85
CA TYR A 17 19.59 -10.54 0.86
C TYR A 17 21.08 -10.77 0.64
N ASP A 18 21.38 -11.76 -0.20
CA ASP A 18 22.41 -11.61 -1.20
C ASP A 18 21.67 -11.44 -2.54
N LYS A 19 21.63 -10.20 -3.04
CA LYS A 19 21.40 -9.93 -4.46
C LYS A 19 22.45 -8.93 -4.94
N PRO A 20 23.12 -9.20 -6.07
CA PRO A 20 24.03 -8.24 -6.69
C PRO A 20 23.23 -7.09 -7.32
N PRO A 21 23.88 -5.93 -7.57
CA PRO A 21 23.20 -4.73 -8.04
C PRO A 21 22.80 -4.88 -9.51
N LEU A 22 21.50 -4.80 -9.80
CA LEU A 22 21.02 -4.54 -11.16
C LEU A 22 20.61 -3.08 -11.25
N SER A 23 21.47 -2.34 -11.91
CA SER A 23 21.30 -0.97 -12.38
C SER A 23 20.05 -0.83 -13.26
N LEU A 24 19.27 0.21 -12.99
CA LEU A 24 18.27 0.75 -13.92
C LEU A 24 18.95 1.83 -14.78
N PRO A 25 18.94 1.74 -16.12
CA PRO A 25 19.22 2.92 -16.91
C PRO A 25 17.95 3.77 -17.01
N THR A 26 17.99 4.87 -16.28
CA THR A 26 17.31 6.13 -16.62
C THR A 26 17.48 6.43 -18.10
N SER A 27 16.40 6.65 -18.84
CA SER A 27 16.48 7.47 -20.04
C SER A 27 15.37 8.51 -20.06
N TYR A 28 15.85 9.75 -20.11
CA TYR A 28 15.15 11.01 -20.14
C TYR A 28 14.28 11.17 -21.40
N ILE A 29 13.13 11.80 -21.21
CA ILE A 29 12.44 12.57 -22.26
C ILE A 29 13.12 13.93 -22.35
N PRO A 30 13.37 14.46 -23.56
CA PRO A 30 13.33 15.90 -23.73
C PRO A 30 12.38 16.30 -24.85
N ASN A 31 11.53 17.28 -24.56
CA ASN A 31 10.76 18.04 -25.54
C ASN A 31 11.27 19.49 -25.58
N ASN A 32 11.39 19.98 -26.82
CA ASN A 32 11.27 21.36 -27.30
C ASN A 32 12.46 22.34 -27.34
N ALA A 33 12.76 22.72 -28.60
CA ALA A 33 12.76 24.08 -29.18
C ALA A 33 14.08 24.83 -29.43
N ARG A 34 14.34 25.03 -30.75
CA ARG A 34 14.83 26.20 -31.52
C ARG A 34 16.07 26.99 -31.04
N PHE A 35 17.09 27.14 -31.89
CA PHE A 35 17.33 28.32 -32.75
C PHE A 35 18.63 28.21 -33.60
N SER A 36 18.53 28.73 -34.83
CA SER A 36 19.51 29.52 -35.61
C SER A 36 20.80 28.95 -36.26
N HIS A 37 20.76 29.02 -37.60
CA HIS A 37 21.72 29.66 -38.53
C HIS A 37 22.87 28.89 -39.23
N ASN A 38 22.94 29.24 -40.54
CA ASN A 38 24.05 29.24 -41.49
C ASN A 38 24.37 27.95 -42.27
N ARG A 39 23.84 27.86 -43.50
CA ARG A 39 24.65 27.94 -44.74
C ARG A 39 23.81 27.87 -46.02
N THR A 40 23.85 28.96 -46.79
CA THR A 40 23.71 29.02 -48.26
C THR A 40 25.05 28.59 -48.92
N PRO A 41 25.20 28.38 -50.25
CA PRO A 41 24.39 28.99 -51.33
C PRO A 41 24.11 28.18 -52.62
N ARG A 42 23.29 28.82 -53.47
CA ARG A 42 23.08 28.66 -54.93
C ARG A 42 22.33 27.39 -55.37
N THR A 43 21.35 27.43 -56.29
CA THR A 43 21.28 28.21 -57.54
C THR A 43 19.83 28.40 -58.01
N ARG A 44 19.64 29.39 -58.90
CA ARG A 44 18.42 30.03 -59.42
C ARG A 44 17.45 29.09 -60.18
N HIS A 45 16.15 29.41 -60.20
CA HIS A 45 15.44 30.03 -61.35
C HIS A 45 13.97 30.37 -61.01
N ASN A 46 13.52 31.50 -61.55
CA ASN A 46 12.19 32.11 -61.45
C ASN A 46 11.12 31.30 -62.19
N THR A 47 9.87 31.29 -61.70
CA THR A 47 8.70 31.86 -62.41
C THR A 47 7.42 31.86 -61.55
N THR A 48 6.67 32.95 -61.72
CA THR A 48 5.37 33.31 -61.15
C THR A 48 4.24 32.49 -61.77
N SER A 49 3.26 32.02 -60.98
CA SER A 49 1.84 32.10 -61.38
C SER A 49 0.91 31.98 -60.16
N LEU A 50 -0.03 32.92 -60.08
CA LEU A 50 -1.21 32.90 -59.21
C LEU A 50 -2.26 32.01 -59.90
N GLN A 51 -2.71 30.93 -59.25
CA GLN A 51 -4.02 30.34 -59.53
C GLN A 51 -4.68 29.85 -58.24
N THR A 52 -5.77 30.53 -57.93
CA THR A 52 -6.89 30.12 -57.06
C THR A 52 -7.30 28.67 -57.29
N THR A 53 -7.25 27.84 -56.24
CA THR A 53 -8.05 26.60 -56.17
C THR A 53 -8.58 26.38 -54.74
N ARG A 54 -9.85 25.98 -54.69
CA ARG A 54 -10.72 25.84 -53.52
C ARG A 54 -10.15 24.87 -52.47
N PRO A 55 -10.51 25.00 -51.17
CA PRO A 55 -10.21 23.98 -50.19
C PRO A 55 -11.03 22.72 -50.50
N PHE A 56 -10.35 21.64 -50.90
CA PHE A 56 -10.95 20.31 -50.91
C PHE A 56 -11.16 19.87 -49.45
N HIS A 57 -12.42 19.75 -49.04
CA HIS A 57 -12.79 19.01 -47.84
C HIS A 57 -12.64 17.51 -48.13
N CYS A 58 -11.54 16.90 -47.72
CA CYS A 58 -11.40 15.45 -47.71
C CYS A 58 -12.05 14.89 -46.44
N THR A 59 -13.30 14.46 -46.51
CA THR A 59 -13.81 13.47 -45.55
C THR A 59 -13.08 12.16 -45.82
N ALA A 60 -12.26 11.71 -44.86
CA ALA A 60 -11.55 10.44 -44.98
C ALA A 60 -12.55 9.29 -45.10
N SER A 61 -12.64 8.68 -46.28
CA SER A 61 -13.42 7.46 -46.50
C SER A 61 -12.81 6.31 -45.70
N CYS A 62 -13.64 5.60 -44.93
CA CYS A 62 -13.30 4.39 -44.19
C CYS A 62 -12.74 3.26 -45.09
N TYR A 63 -12.92 3.40 -46.41
CA TYR A 63 -12.61 2.40 -47.43
C TYR A 63 -11.50 2.81 -48.40
N ALA A 64 -10.79 3.93 -48.15
CA ALA A 64 -9.67 4.32 -48.99
C ALA A 64 -8.48 3.35 -48.82
N ALA A 65 -7.91 2.89 -49.94
CA ALA A 65 -6.75 2.02 -49.94
C ALA A 65 -5.55 2.70 -49.24
N ARG A 66 -5.20 2.22 -48.05
CA ARG A 66 -4.12 2.78 -47.23
C ARG A 66 -2.77 2.60 -47.92
N SER A 67 -1.96 3.66 -47.90
CA SER A 67 -0.63 3.68 -48.50
C SER A 67 0.27 2.57 -47.92
N PRO A 68 1.25 2.04 -48.69
CA PRO A 68 2.17 1.02 -48.21
C PRO A 68 2.97 1.42 -46.96
N ALA A 69 3.20 2.73 -46.76
CA ALA A 69 3.85 3.26 -45.56
C ALA A 69 2.93 3.20 -44.33
N ALA A 70 1.65 3.54 -44.49
CA ALA A 70 0.65 3.38 -43.44
C ALA A 70 0.41 1.90 -43.08
N ARG A 71 0.45 0.99 -44.06
CA ARG A 71 0.40 -0.46 -43.81
C ARG A 71 1.64 -0.97 -43.08
N ARG A 72 2.84 -0.47 -43.42
CA ARG A 72 4.08 -0.82 -42.71
C ARG A 72 4.09 -0.29 -41.27
N ALA A 73 3.62 0.93 -41.03
CA ALA A 73 3.48 1.49 -39.70
C ALA A 73 2.42 0.74 -38.86
N GLN A 74 1.29 0.33 -39.47
CA GLN A 74 0.30 -0.52 -38.82
C GLN A 74 0.83 -1.94 -38.55
N ALA A 75 1.60 -2.52 -39.47
CA ALA A 75 2.22 -3.82 -39.26
C ALA A 75 3.30 -3.77 -38.17
N GLN A 76 4.03 -2.66 -38.04
CA GLN A 76 4.98 -2.43 -36.94
C GLN A 76 4.28 -2.25 -35.58
N THR A 77 3.13 -1.57 -35.53
CA THR A 77 2.32 -1.45 -34.32
C THR A 77 1.58 -2.76 -33.96
N GLN A 78 1.19 -3.57 -34.95
CA GLN A 78 0.64 -4.92 -34.71
C GLN A 78 1.69 -5.92 -34.19
N ARG A 79 2.98 -5.69 -34.46
CA ARG A 79 4.08 -6.52 -33.92
C ARG A 79 4.35 -6.28 -32.44
N LEU A 80 3.95 -5.14 -31.90
CA LEU A 80 4.00 -4.86 -30.46
C LEU A 80 2.62 -5.13 -29.88
N ARG A 81 2.33 -6.39 -29.54
CA ARG A 81 1.11 -6.69 -28.77
C ARG A 81 1.17 -5.90 -27.46
N PRO A 82 0.12 -5.14 -27.11
CA PRO A 82 0.11 -4.42 -25.86
C PRO A 82 0.19 -5.43 -24.72
N VAL A 83 1.12 -5.17 -23.79
CA VAL A 83 1.37 -6.03 -22.62
C VAL A 83 0.10 -6.20 -21.78
N TYR A 84 -0.76 -5.18 -21.78
CA TYR A 84 -2.04 -5.17 -21.09
C TYR A 84 -3.20 -4.91 -22.06
N SER A 85 -4.37 -5.49 -21.76
CA SER A 85 -5.63 -5.23 -22.46
C SER A 85 -6.18 -3.84 -22.11
N SER A 86 -7.23 -3.41 -22.83
CA SER A 86 -8.01 -2.21 -22.47
C SER A 86 -8.51 -2.21 -21.03
N ASP A 87 -8.70 -3.41 -20.49
CA ASP A 87 -9.24 -3.64 -19.15
C ASP A 87 -8.12 -3.80 -18.11
N GLY A 88 -6.87 -3.57 -18.51
CA GLY A 88 -5.69 -3.63 -17.64
C GLY A 88 -5.27 -5.05 -17.28
N LEU A 89 -5.68 -6.08 -18.03
CA LEU A 89 -5.28 -7.48 -17.83
C LEU A 89 -4.05 -7.83 -18.66
N PHE A 90 -3.16 -8.64 -18.12
CA PHE A 90 -1.95 -9.08 -18.82
C PHE A 90 -2.31 -9.93 -20.05
N ASN A 91 -1.59 -9.73 -21.17
CA ASN A 91 -1.91 -10.32 -22.47
C ASN A 91 -0.75 -11.12 -23.09
N LEU A 92 0.33 -11.36 -22.35
CA LEU A 92 1.49 -12.11 -22.82
C LEU A 92 1.64 -13.41 -22.04
N PRO A 93 2.37 -14.42 -22.56
CA PRO A 93 2.77 -15.58 -21.77
C PRO A 93 3.65 -15.17 -20.59
N ALA A 94 3.76 -16.04 -19.59
CA ALA A 94 4.74 -15.90 -18.53
C ALA A 94 6.16 -16.04 -19.08
N HIS A 95 7.09 -15.24 -18.56
CA HIS A 95 8.50 -15.27 -18.95
C HIS A 95 9.37 -15.66 -17.74
N GLY A 96 10.52 -16.29 -18.01
CA GLY A 96 11.47 -16.71 -16.99
C GLY A 96 12.06 -18.10 -17.28
N ASP A 97 12.90 -18.56 -16.35
CA ASP A 97 13.52 -19.88 -16.43
C ASP A 97 12.55 -20.96 -15.91
N LEU A 98 11.75 -21.52 -16.84
CA LEU A 98 10.81 -22.60 -16.53
C LEU A 98 11.50 -23.84 -15.94
N PRO A 99 12.63 -24.36 -16.49
CA PRO A 99 13.37 -25.46 -15.88
C PRO A 99 13.76 -25.20 -14.41
N ALA A 100 14.32 -24.03 -14.09
CA ALA A 100 14.67 -23.69 -12.71
C ALA A 100 13.44 -23.62 -11.80
N ARG A 101 12.30 -23.18 -12.33
CA ARG A 101 11.03 -23.11 -11.62
C ARG A 101 10.43 -24.48 -11.31
N LEU A 102 10.47 -25.39 -12.28
CA LEU A 102 10.04 -26.76 -12.08
C LEU A 102 10.94 -27.46 -11.05
N LYS A 103 12.26 -27.27 -11.15
CA LYS A 103 13.20 -27.78 -10.13
C LYS A 103 12.90 -27.23 -8.73
N TYR A 104 12.63 -25.92 -8.60
CA TYR A 104 12.24 -25.32 -7.34
C TYR A 104 10.93 -25.91 -6.80
N LEU A 105 9.94 -26.14 -7.66
CA LEU A 105 8.68 -26.78 -7.29
C LEU A 105 8.90 -28.22 -6.81
N ASP A 106 9.78 -28.98 -7.46
CA ASP A 106 10.09 -30.35 -7.04
C ASP A 106 10.79 -30.37 -5.68
N GLU A 107 11.72 -29.44 -5.42
CA GLU A 107 12.48 -29.36 -4.17
C GLU A 107 11.68 -28.77 -2.99
N LYS A 108 10.87 -27.72 -3.23
CA LYS A 108 10.20 -26.94 -2.19
C LYS A 108 8.68 -27.06 -2.20
N GLY A 109 8.07 -27.60 -3.25
CA GLY A 109 6.63 -27.74 -3.38
C GLY A 109 5.94 -28.46 -2.21
N PRO A 110 6.49 -29.57 -1.66
CA PRO A 110 5.92 -30.21 -0.48
C PRO A 110 5.84 -29.29 0.74
N LEU A 111 6.88 -28.47 0.95
CA LEU A 111 6.92 -27.50 2.05
C LEU A 111 5.93 -26.36 1.82
N LEU A 112 5.82 -25.88 0.59
CA LEU A 112 4.84 -24.84 0.22
C LEU A 112 3.40 -25.32 0.45
N TRP A 113 3.09 -26.56 0.08
CA TRP A 113 1.78 -27.17 0.33
C TRP A 113 1.48 -27.26 1.84
N MET A 114 2.42 -27.74 2.65
CA MET A 114 2.26 -27.83 4.10
C MET A 114 2.07 -26.45 4.74
N SER A 115 2.85 -25.44 4.34
CA SER A 115 2.73 -24.07 4.85
C SER A 115 1.36 -23.49 4.50
N ALA A 116 0.92 -23.69 3.25
CA ALA A 116 -0.35 -23.17 2.78
C ALA A 116 -1.56 -23.79 3.51
N LEU A 117 -1.50 -25.08 3.89
CA LEU A 117 -2.51 -25.70 4.74
C LEU A 117 -2.47 -25.13 6.17
N ALA A 118 -1.29 -24.98 6.76
CA ALA A 118 -1.14 -24.41 8.10
C ALA A 118 -1.63 -22.96 8.19
N GLU A 119 -1.46 -22.19 7.11
CA GLU A 119 -1.92 -20.80 6.98
C GLU A 119 -3.39 -20.70 6.55
N GLY A 120 -4.07 -21.81 6.26
CA GLY A 120 -5.47 -21.83 5.81
C GLY A 120 -5.71 -21.27 4.40
N LEU A 121 -4.66 -21.21 3.57
CA LEU A 121 -4.71 -20.73 2.18
C LEU A 121 -5.20 -21.79 1.19
N LEU A 122 -5.18 -23.06 1.58
CA LEU A 122 -5.70 -24.19 0.81
C LEU A 122 -6.75 -24.94 1.64
N ASP A 123 -7.70 -25.58 0.95
CA ASP A 123 -8.65 -26.47 1.61
C ASP A 123 -7.98 -27.78 2.06
N ASP A 124 -8.38 -28.31 3.21
CA ASP A 124 -7.80 -29.54 3.80
C ASP A 124 -7.96 -30.77 2.89
N LYS A 125 -8.88 -30.68 1.91
CA LYS A 125 -9.14 -31.72 0.91
C LYS A 125 -8.09 -31.78 -0.19
N VAL A 126 -7.27 -30.73 -0.35
CA VAL A 126 -6.26 -30.67 -1.40
C VAL A 126 -5.06 -31.51 -1.01
N THR A 127 -4.92 -32.68 -1.64
CA THR A 127 -3.78 -33.56 -1.42
C THR A 127 -2.49 -32.96 -1.98
N LYS A 128 -1.35 -33.39 -1.42
CA LYS A 128 -0.02 -33.01 -1.91
C LYS A 128 0.15 -33.29 -3.41
N ASN A 129 -0.31 -34.45 -3.89
CA ASN A 129 -0.15 -34.84 -5.30
C ASN A 129 -0.96 -33.93 -6.21
N THR A 130 -2.23 -33.67 -5.85
CA THR A 130 -3.06 -32.72 -6.60
C THR A 130 -2.46 -31.32 -6.63
N PHE A 131 -1.87 -30.86 -5.51
CA PHE A 131 -1.19 -29.57 -5.47
C PHE A 131 -0.01 -29.50 -6.44
N LEU A 132 0.89 -30.49 -6.40
CA LEU A 132 2.09 -30.51 -7.24
C LEU A 132 1.74 -30.69 -8.73
N ASP A 133 0.78 -31.54 -9.05
CA ASP A 133 0.34 -31.79 -10.42
C ASP A 133 -0.28 -30.54 -11.05
N VAL A 134 -1.17 -29.86 -10.31
CA VAL A 134 -1.77 -28.60 -10.77
C VAL A 134 -0.70 -27.51 -10.89
N ALA A 135 0.18 -27.37 -9.90
CA ALA A 135 1.26 -26.38 -9.93
C ALA A 135 2.19 -26.57 -11.12
N LYS A 136 2.57 -27.81 -11.42
CA LYS A 136 3.43 -28.15 -12.57
C LYS A 136 2.74 -27.81 -13.89
N ARG A 137 1.51 -28.28 -14.09
CA ARG A 137 0.72 -27.98 -15.30
C ARG A 137 0.53 -26.49 -15.49
N LEU A 138 0.25 -25.76 -14.41
CA LEU A 138 0.04 -24.31 -14.44
C LEU A 138 1.31 -23.55 -14.87
N LEU A 139 2.48 -23.94 -14.35
CA LEU A 139 3.76 -23.36 -14.77
C LEU A 139 4.03 -23.63 -16.26
N GLU A 140 3.83 -24.86 -16.72
CA GLU A 140 4.04 -25.22 -18.13
C GLU A 140 3.06 -24.48 -19.06
N THR A 141 1.78 -24.45 -18.75
CA THR A 141 0.75 -23.76 -19.53
C THR A 141 1.02 -22.26 -19.57
N ALA A 142 1.40 -21.63 -18.46
CA ALA A 142 1.64 -20.20 -18.42
C ALA A 142 2.78 -19.73 -19.33
N HIS A 143 3.80 -20.57 -19.57
CA HIS A 143 4.91 -20.22 -20.46
C HIS A 143 4.62 -20.55 -21.93
N ARG A 144 3.61 -21.39 -22.22
CA ARG A 144 3.25 -21.82 -23.57
C ARG A 144 2.09 -21.01 -24.16
N GLU A 145 1.11 -20.69 -23.33
CA GLU A 145 -0.18 -20.17 -23.77
C GLU A 145 -0.40 -18.71 -23.33
N LEU A 146 -1.28 -18.03 -24.06
CA LEU A 146 -1.74 -16.70 -23.71
C LEU A 146 -2.76 -16.79 -22.56
N PRO A 147 -2.89 -15.72 -21.75
CA PRO A 147 -3.90 -15.68 -20.71
C PRO A 147 -5.31 -15.89 -21.27
N SER A 148 -5.99 -16.93 -20.81
CA SER A 148 -7.34 -17.28 -21.28
C SER A 148 -8.11 -18.12 -20.25
N ALA A 149 -9.44 -18.15 -20.40
CA ALA A 149 -10.29 -19.00 -19.57
C ALA A 149 -10.05 -20.50 -19.87
N ASP A 150 -9.82 -20.84 -21.13
CA ASP A 150 -9.65 -22.22 -21.58
C ASP A 150 -8.34 -22.82 -21.06
N ALA A 151 -7.26 -22.02 -21.00
CA ALA A 151 -5.98 -22.42 -20.40
C ALA A 151 -6.13 -22.86 -18.93
N ILE A 152 -7.04 -22.24 -18.18
CA ILE A 152 -7.31 -22.59 -16.78
C ILE A 152 -8.23 -23.80 -16.69
N ARG A 153 -9.33 -23.81 -17.45
CA ARG A 153 -10.30 -24.91 -17.46
C ARG A 153 -9.72 -26.22 -17.99
N GLY A 154 -8.69 -26.16 -18.82
CA GLY A 154 -7.94 -27.33 -19.27
C GLY A 154 -7.11 -28.01 -18.17
N ILE A 155 -6.82 -27.32 -17.07
CA ILE A 155 -6.05 -27.86 -15.94
C ILE A 155 -6.97 -28.48 -14.87
N SER A 156 -8.01 -27.75 -14.46
CA SER A 156 -9.01 -28.17 -13.48
C SER A 156 -10.34 -27.46 -13.72
N SER A 157 -11.44 -28.07 -13.26
CA SER A 157 -12.79 -27.50 -13.35
C SER A 157 -13.03 -26.34 -12.37
N ASP A 158 -12.20 -26.21 -11.33
CA ASP A 158 -12.30 -25.16 -10.30
C ASP A 158 -11.25 -24.05 -10.52
N PRO A 159 -11.66 -22.87 -11.03
CA PRO A 159 -10.75 -21.75 -11.24
C PRO A 159 -10.22 -21.11 -9.96
N ASP A 160 -10.98 -21.17 -8.85
CA ASP A 160 -10.58 -20.56 -7.58
C ASP A 160 -9.45 -21.39 -6.93
N LEU A 161 -9.54 -22.72 -6.99
CA LEU A 161 -8.45 -23.62 -6.57
C LEU A 161 -7.18 -23.38 -7.38
N ILE A 162 -7.29 -23.23 -8.71
CA ILE A 162 -6.12 -22.96 -9.57
C ILE A 162 -5.47 -21.64 -9.16
N PHE A 163 -6.28 -20.61 -8.88
CA PHE A 163 -5.74 -19.34 -8.41
C PHE A 163 -5.03 -19.46 -7.07
N GLN A 164 -5.59 -20.17 -6.09
CA GLN A 164 -4.95 -20.39 -4.78
C GLN A 164 -3.59 -21.08 -4.92
N ILE A 165 -3.54 -22.21 -5.64
CA ILE A 165 -2.30 -22.96 -5.88
C ILE A 165 -1.29 -22.09 -6.64
N GLY A 166 -1.74 -21.42 -7.70
CA GLY A 166 -0.91 -20.54 -8.49
C GLY A 166 -0.34 -19.37 -7.69
N TYR A 167 -1.13 -18.79 -6.79
CA TYR A 167 -0.72 -17.66 -5.95
C TYR A 167 0.43 -18.07 -5.01
N ILE A 168 0.33 -19.26 -4.40
CA ILE A 168 1.35 -19.83 -3.50
C ILE A 168 2.69 -20.02 -4.25
N ILE A 169 2.65 -20.57 -5.47
CA ILE A 169 3.88 -20.85 -6.24
C ILE A 169 4.41 -19.64 -7.02
N SER A 170 3.68 -18.52 -7.04
CA SER A 170 4.05 -17.32 -7.81
C SER A 170 5.27 -16.56 -7.27
N GLY A 171 5.79 -16.94 -6.09
CA GLY A 171 6.91 -16.29 -5.41
C GLY A 171 8.10 -16.03 -6.33
N GLY A 172 8.47 -14.75 -6.50
CA GLY A 172 9.65 -14.33 -7.28
C GLY A 172 9.51 -14.35 -8.81
N ASN A 173 8.33 -14.61 -9.40
CA ASN A 173 8.10 -14.42 -10.84
C ASN A 173 6.89 -13.49 -11.05
N PRO A 174 7.13 -12.18 -11.25
CA PRO A 174 6.03 -11.22 -11.41
C PRO A 174 5.23 -11.48 -12.69
N THR A 175 5.85 -11.95 -13.78
CA THR A 175 5.14 -12.18 -15.05
C THR A 175 4.19 -13.39 -14.97
N PHE A 176 4.60 -14.45 -14.26
CA PHE A 176 3.72 -15.58 -13.97
C PHE A 176 2.53 -15.17 -13.11
N ARG A 177 2.76 -14.33 -12.09
CA ARG A 177 1.68 -13.81 -11.24
C ARG A 177 0.66 -12.99 -12.04
N GLU A 178 1.14 -12.15 -12.96
CA GLU A 178 0.27 -11.36 -13.84
C GLU A 178 -0.51 -12.23 -14.83
N TRP A 179 0.15 -13.23 -15.43
CA TRP A 179 -0.50 -14.22 -16.28
C TRP A 179 -1.61 -14.98 -15.52
N LEU A 180 -1.30 -15.47 -14.33
CA LEU A 180 -2.24 -16.19 -13.47
C LEU A 180 -3.47 -15.34 -13.17
N LEU A 181 -3.26 -14.09 -12.75
CA LEU A 181 -4.34 -13.16 -12.42
C LEU A 181 -5.26 -12.93 -13.62
N ALA A 182 -4.68 -12.71 -14.81
CA ALA A 182 -5.46 -12.50 -16.04
C ALA A 182 -6.25 -13.75 -16.45
N SER A 183 -5.60 -14.91 -16.53
CA SER A 183 -6.23 -16.17 -16.94
C SER A 183 -7.37 -16.59 -16.01
N THR A 184 -7.16 -16.48 -14.69
CA THR A 184 -8.18 -16.86 -13.69
C THR A 184 -9.33 -15.84 -13.63
N THR A 185 -9.07 -14.55 -13.90
CA THR A 185 -10.11 -13.54 -14.10
C THR A 185 -10.99 -13.87 -15.31
N HIS A 186 -10.38 -14.28 -16.43
CA HIS A 186 -11.12 -14.72 -17.61
C HIS A 186 -11.97 -15.96 -17.31
N ALA A 187 -11.42 -16.93 -16.57
CA ALA A 187 -12.11 -18.16 -16.17
C ALA A 187 -13.30 -17.90 -15.23
N GLY A 188 -13.33 -16.76 -14.53
CA GLY A 188 -14.42 -16.34 -13.64
C GLY A 188 -14.16 -16.60 -12.16
N ALA A 189 -12.91 -16.85 -11.76
CA ALA A 189 -12.53 -16.97 -10.35
C ALA A 189 -12.88 -15.69 -9.57
N ARG A 190 -13.45 -15.82 -8.37
CA ARG A 190 -14.03 -14.69 -7.62
C ARG A 190 -12.95 -13.73 -7.12
N VAL A 191 -11.91 -14.23 -6.45
CA VAL A 191 -10.84 -13.39 -5.88
C VAL A 191 -10.03 -12.67 -6.96
N PRO A 192 -9.59 -13.34 -8.06
CA PRO A 192 -8.91 -12.69 -9.18
C PRO A 192 -9.73 -11.60 -9.86
N LEU A 193 -11.03 -11.85 -10.03
CA LEU A 193 -11.95 -10.88 -10.60
C LEU A 193 -12.00 -9.60 -9.74
N LEU A 194 -12.15 -9.75 -8.42
CA LEU A 194 -12.13 -8.63 -7.47
C LEU A 194 -10.78 -7.89 -7.49
N MET A 195 -9.66 -8.62 -7.49
CA MET A 195 -8.31 -8.05 -7.56
C MET A 195 -8.08 -7.21 -8.82
N SER A 196 -8.40 -7.78 -9.99
CA SER A 196 -8.24 -7.13 -11.29
C SER A 196 -9.04 -5.84 -11.36
N ALA A 197 -10.26 -5.87 -10.83
CA ALA A 197 -11.12 -4.71 -10.84
C ALA A 197 -10.74 -3.63 -9.83
N ALA A 198 -10.33 -4.02 -8.61
CA ALA A 198 -9.79 -3.09 -7.64
C ALA A 198 -8.56 -2.37 -8.22
N ARG A 199 -7.66 -3.11 -8.87
CA ARG A 199 -6.49 -2.54 -9.56
C ARG A 199 -6.90 -1.55 -10.65
N TYR A 200 -7.87 -1.92 -11.50
CA TYR A 200 -8.38 -1.03 -12.53
C TYR A 200 -8.96 0.25 -11.92
N LEU A 201 -9.86 0.13 -10.94
CA LEU A 201 -10.50 1.28 -10.29
C LEU A 201 -9.52 2.15 -9.50
N ASN A 202 -8.46 1.59 -8.93
CA ASN A 202 -7.45 2.38 -8.21
C ASN A 202 -6.49 3.10 -9.16
N SER A 203 -6.36 2.64 -10.40
CA SER A 203 -5.62 3.37 -11.44
C SER A 203 -6.43 4.53 -12.03
N LEU A 204 -7.76 4.42 -11.97
CA LEU A 204 -8.68 5.51 -12.29
C LEU A 204 -8.75 6.48 -11.11
N ARG A 205 -8.34 7.72 -11.32
CA ARG A 205 -8.45 8.78 -10.30
C ARG A 205 -9.90 9.24 -10.15
N ASP A 206 -10.29 10.28 -10.87
CA ASP A 206 -11.67 10.81 -10.91
C ASP A 206 -12.35 10.55 -12.26
N THR A 207 -11.75 9.68 -13.09
CA THR A 207 -12.25 9.35 -14.43
C THR A 207 -13.35 8.29 -14.34
N ALA A 208 -14.46 8.51 -15.05
CA ALA A 208 -15.53 7.53 -15.12
C ALA A 208 -15.06 6.22 -15.79
N PRO A 209 -15.28 5.05 -15.16
CA PRO A 209 -14.85 3.77 -15.72
C PRO A 209 -15.69 3.38 -16.95
N VAL A 210 -14.99 2.93 -17.99
CA VAL A 210 -15.59 2.34 -19.19
C VAL A 210 -16.27 1.02 -18.82
N ARG A 211 -17.37 0.66 -19.50
CA ARG A 211 -17.98 -0.67 -19.32
C ARG A 211 -17.06 -1.73 -19.89
N THR A 212 -16.67 -2.68 -19.05
CA THR A 212 -15.83 -3.82 -19.40
C THR A 212 -16.49 -5.10 -18.88
N PRO A 213 -16.24 -6.27 -19.50
CA PRO A 213 -16.79 -7.55 -19.04
C PRO A 213 -16.43 -7.86 -17.59
N THR A 214 -15.25 -7.42 -17.13
CA THR A 214 -14.82 -7.54 -15.73
C THR A 214 -15.75 -6.75 -14.80
N LEU A 215 -16.08 -5.49 -15.14
CA LEU A 215 -16.97 -4.67 -14.32
C LEU A 215 -18.43 -5.14 -14.37
N GLU A 216 -18.88 -5.71 -15.49
CA GLU A 216 -20.21 -6.31 -15.61
C GLU A 216 -20.37 -7.52 -14.68
N LYS A 217 -19.34 -8.38 -14.58
CA LYS A 217 -19.34 -9.49 -13.62
C LYS A 217 -19.38 -9.00 -12.17
N ILE A 218 -18.71 -7.89 -11.85
CA ILE A 218 -18.78 -7.31 -10.49
C ILE A 218 -20.15 -6.75 -10.21
N GLU A 219 -20.76 -6.06 -11.16
CA GLU A 219 -22.13 -5.56 -11.04
C GLU A 219 -23.09 -6.73 -10.79
N HIS A 220 -22.91 -7.84 -11.50
CA HIS A 220 -23.67 -9.07 -11.24
C HIS A 220 -23.47 -9.59 -9.80
N LEU A 221 -22.22 -9.75 -9.36
CA LEU A 221 -21.89 -10.20 -7.99
C LEU A 221 -22.38 -9.22 -6.90
N ALA A 222 -22.41 -7.92 -7.19
CA ALA A 222 -22.87 -6.90 -6.26
C ALA A 222 -24.39 -6.92 -6.09
N LEU A 223 -25.13 -7.06 -7.19
CA LEU A 223 -26.59 -6.93 -7.19
C LEU A 223 -27.30 -8.26 -6.92
N HIS A 224 -26.78 -9.38 -7.43
CA HIS A 224 -27.40 -10.70 -7.34
C HIS A 224 -26.87 -11.49 -6.15
N ASP A 225 -25.55 -11.76 -6.13
CA ASP A 225 -24.91 -12.54 -5.05
C ASP A 225 -24.81 -11.76 -3.75
N ARG A 226 -24.98 -10.43 -3.80
CA ARG A 226 -24.83 -9.52 -2.65
C ARG A 226 -23.48 -9.70 -1.92
N ASP A 227 -22.41 -9.98 -2.67
CA ASP A 227 -21.06 -10.08 -2.09
C ASP A 227 -20.60 -8.68 -1.61
N PRO A 228 -20.34 -8.47 -0.31
CA PRO A 228 -19.98 -7.16 0.23
C PRO A 228 -18.75 -6.53 -0.45
N ARG A 229 -17.81 -7.35 -0.92
CA ARG A 229 -16.61 -6.91 -1.65
C ARG A 229 -16.97 -6.35 -3.02
N ALA A 230 -17.81 -7.07 -3.76
CA ALA A 230 -18.31 -6.64 -5.06
C ALA A 230 -19.21 -5.41 -4.94
N MET A 231 -20.09 -5.37 -3.93
CA MET A 231 -20.92 -4.20 -3.62
C MET A 231 -20.07 -2.96 -3.36
N THR A 232 -18.97 -3.09 -2.62
CA THR A 232 -18.04 -1.98 -2.35
C THR A 232 -17.39 -1.46 -3.64
N LEU A 233 -16.90 -2.37 -4.50
CA LEU A 233 -16.35 -1.99 -5.80
C LEU A 233 -17.42 -1.34 -6.70
N HIS A 234 -18.65 -1.87 -6.69
CA HIS A 234 -19.76 -1.31 -7.46
C HIS A 234 -20.19 0.07 -6.97
N ALA A 235 -20.21 0.31 -5.65
CA ALA A 235 -20.44 1.63 -5.07
C ALA A 235 -19.38 2.63 -5.55
N LYS A 236 -18.10 2.23 -5.61
CA LYS A 236 -17.03 3.06 -6.18
C LYS A 236 -17.25 3.35 -7.67
N ILE A 237 -17.67 2.36 -8.46
CA ILE A 237 -18.02 2.55 -9.89
C ILE A 237 -19.15 3.58 -10.05
N LEU A 238 -20.21 3.48 -9.24
CA LEU A 238 -21.33 4.43 -9.24
C LEU A 238 -20.89 5.84 -8.84
N GLY A 239 -20.04 5.96 -7.82
CA GLY A 239 -19.44 7.23 -7.41
C GLY A 239 -18.60 7.90 -8.51
N LEU A 240 -17.77 7.13 -9.21
CA LEU A 240 -16.98 7.65 -10.34
C LEU A 240 -17.86 8.06 -11.53
N ARG A 241 -19.06 7.47 -11.64
CA ARG A 241 -20.11 7.86 -12.59
C ARG A 241 -21.03 8.98 -12.07
N LYS A 242 -20.68 9.60 -10.93
CA LYS A 242 -21.45 10.67 -10.26
C LYS A 242 -22.86 10.29 -9.83
N ARG A 243 -23.14 8.99 -9.68
CA ARG A 243 -24.40 8.47 -9.11
C ARG A 243 -24.25 8.31 -7.61
N TYR A 244 -24.10 9.43 -6.90
CA TYR A 244 -23.73 9.42 -5.48
C TYR A 244 -24.82 8.86 -4.56
N VAL A 245 -26.10 9.14 -4.84
CA VAL A 245 -27.22 8.66 -4.00
C VAL A 245 -27.25 7.14 -3.97
N ASP A 246 -27.25 6.50 -5.15
CA ASP A 246 -27.26 5.04 -5.28
C ASP A 246 -26.00 4.41 -4.65
N ALA A 247 -24.85 5.04 -4.85
CA ALA A 247 -23.58 4.57 -4.30
C ALA A 247 -23.56 4.60 -2.77
N ILE A 248 -24.09 5.67 -2.17
CA ILE A 248 -24.17 5.86 -0.72
C ILE A 248 -25.12 4.82 -0.11
N GLN A 249 -26.30 4.61 -0.69
CA GLN A 249 -27.22 3.59 -0.21
C GLN A 249 -26.62 2.19 -0.28
N LEU A 250 -25.89 1.87 -1.35
CA LEU A 250 -25.27 0.57 -1.51
C LEU A 250 -24.17 0.33 -0.47
N ILE A 251 -23.32 1.32 -0.20
CA ILE A 251 -22.24 1.16 0.78
C ILE A 251 -22.75 1.17 2.22
N GLU A 252 -23.85 1.87 2.52
CA GLU A 252 -24.53 1.78 3.81
C GLU A 252 -25.06 0.38 4.05
N GLN A 253 -25.67 -0.25 3.04
CA GLN A 253 -26.05 -1.67 3.11
C GLN A 253 -24.83 -2.55 3.41
N VAL A 254 -23.70 -2.35 2.73
CA VAL A 254 -22.47 -3.11 3.02
C VAL A 254 -22.05 -2.95 4.48
N MET A 255 -22.04 -1.73 5.01
CA MET A 255 -21.66 -1.48 6.41
C MET A 255 -22.61 -2.15 7.42
N THR A 256 -23.86 -2.44 7.05
CA THR A 256 -24.76 -3.24 7.90
C THR A 256 -24.50 -4.75 7.81
N LEU A 257 -23.92 -5.23 6.72
CA LEU A 257 -23.68 -6.65 6.47
C LEU A 257 -22.35 -7.14 7.04
N ILE A 258 -21.36 -6.26 7.17
CA ILE A 258 -20.01 -6.62 7.58
C ILE A 258 -19.72 -6.12 8.99
N TYR A 259 -18.95 -6.91 9.74
CA TYR A 259 -18.42 -6.50 11.02
C TYR A 259 -16.97 -6.96 11.15
N PRO A 260 -16.08 -6.16 11.79
CA PRO A 260 -14.70 -6.56 12.03
C PRO A 260 -14.64 -7.84 12.87
N SER A 261 -14.10 -8.91 12.28
CA SER A 261 -13.87 -10.16 12.99
C SER A 261 -12.51 -10.17 13.66
N LYS A 262 -12.45 -10.64 14.91
CA LYS A 262 -11.20 -10.87 15.66
C LYS A 262 -10.47 -12.14 15.26
N VAL A 263 -11.12 -12.98 14.46
CA VAL A 263 -10.58 -14.22 13.91
C VAL A 263 -10.52 -14.06 12.40
N PRO A 264 -9.41 -14.40 11.71
CA PRO A 264 -9.41 -14.46 10.26
C PRO A 264 -10.37 -15.57 9.82
N VAL A 265 -11.58 -15.19 9.37
CA VAL A 265 -12.65 -16.15 9.02
C VAL A 265 -12.61 -16.52 7.54
N ALA A 266 -12.15 -15.62 6.67
CA ALA A 266 -12.33 -15.80 5.23
C ALA A 266 -11.17 -16.56 4.59
N LYS A 267 -11.43 -17.79 4.11
CA LYS A 267 -10.54 -18.53 3.20
C LYS A 267 -10.18 -17.71 1.94
N ASP A 268 -11.04 -16.77 1.55
CA ASP A 268 -10.83 -15.86 0.42
C ASP A 268 -10.03 -14.58 0.74
N GLY A 269 -9.46 -14.46 1.95
CA GLY A 269 -8.60 -13.34 2.33
C GLY A 269 -9.29 -11.96 2.47
N GLY A 270 -10.63 -11.94 2.47
CA GLY A 270 -11.44 -10.74 2.74
C GLY A 270 -11.21 -9.57 1.77
N PHE A 271 -11.36 -8.34 2.25
CA PHE A 271 -11.08 -7.12 1.46
C PHE A 271 -9.58 -6.92 1.21
N ALA A 272 -8.72 -7.39 2.12
CA ALA A 272 -7.27 -7.17 2.10
C ALA A 272 -6.57 -7.91 0.95
N MET A 273 -6.92 -9.17 0.71
CA MET A 273 -6.31 -9.96 -0.37
C MET A 273 -6.54 -9.33 -1.74
N ALA A 274 -7.73 -8.78 -1.95
CA ALA A 274 -8.08 -8.11 -3.19
C ALA A 274 -7.60 -6.66 -3.29
N ARG A 275 -6.93 -6.12 -2.25
CA ARG A 275 -6.54 -4.71 -2.14
C ARG A 275 -7.72 -3.76 -2.41
N ILE A 276 -8.91 -4.16 -1.97
CA ILE A 276 -10.11 -3.35 -2.08
C ILE A 276 -10.05 -2.31 -0.97
N GLU A 277 -10.36 -1.07 -1.31
CA GLU A 277 -10.48 -0.01 -0.31
C GLU A 277 -11.54 -0.40 0.74
N PRO A 278 -11.26 -0.18 2.04
CA PRO A 278 -12.22 -0.46 3.08
C PRO A 278 -13.57 0.26 2.83
N PRO A 279 -14.72 -0.38 3.10
CA PRO A 279 -16.03 0.18 2.78
C PRO A 279 -16.30 1.56 3.38
N TRP A 280 -15.86 1.81 4.61
CA TRP A 280 -15.99 3.10 5.28
C TRP A 280 -15.21 4.22 4.55
N ARG A 281 -14.09 3.89 3.89
CA ARG A 281 -13.28 4.86 3.12
C ARG A 281 -13.99 5.26 1.85
N VAL A 282 -14.60 4.29 1.18
CA VAL A 282 -15.46 4.53 0.01
C VAL A 282 -16.66 5.39 0.42
N TYR A 283 -17.28 5.11 1.59
CA TYR A 283 -18.37 5.93 2.13
C TYR A 283 -17.96 7.38 2.41
N ALA A 284 -16.83 7.60 3.10
CA ALA A 284 -16.29 8.93 3.37
C ALA A 284 -16.08 9.72 2.07
N TRP A 285 -15.45 9.08 1.08
CA TRP A 285 -15.18 9.67 -0.22
C TRP A 285 -16.48 10.01 -0.97
N LEU A 286 -17.46 9.10 -0.98
CA LEU A 286 -18.77 9.31 -1.61
C LEU A 286 -19.51 10.50 -0.98
N LYS A 287 -19.57 10.58 0.35
CA LYS A 287 -20.19 11.71 1.06
C LYS A 287 -19.51 13.03 0.71
N LYS A 288 -18.17 13.06 0.70
CA LYS A 288 -17.40 14.26 0.33
C LYS A 288 -17.70 14.71 -1.11
N LYS A 289 -17.73 13.77 -2.06
CA LYS A 289 -18.02 14.08 -3.48
C LYS A 289 -19.49 14.48 -3.70
N ALA A 290 -20.44 13.85 -3.00
CA ALA A 290 -21.85 14.21 -3.04
C ALA A 290 -22.09 15.64 -2.56
N LYS A 291 -21.48 16.03 -1.44
CA LYS A 291 -21.53 17.41 -0.92
C LYS A 291 -20.88 18.40 -1.88
N ALA A 292 -19.72 18.08 -2.45
CA ALA A 292 -19.07 18.93 -3.45
C ALA A 292 -19.95 19.14 -4.69
N GLN A 293 -20.69 18.11 -5.14
CA GLN A 293 -21.65 18.24 -6.24
C GLN A 293 -22.85 19.11 -5.83
N ALA A 294 -23.41 18.90 -4.63
CA ALA A 294 -24.51 19.71 -4.12
C ALA A 294 -24.11 21.20 -4.02
N ASN A 295 -22.97 21.50 -3.43
CA ASN A 295 -22.46 22.87 -3.28
C ASN A 295 -22.10 23.54 -4.62
N ALA A 296 -21.73 22.76 -5.65
CA ALA A 296 -21.54 23.30 -7.00
C ALA A 296 -22.87 23.73 -7.65
N THR A 297 -23.99 23.11 -7.25
CA THR A 297 -25.34 23.46 -7.72
C THR A 297 -26.02 24.56 -6.89
N THR A 298 -25.73 24.70 -5.60
CA THR A 298 -26.30 25.75 -4.72
C THR A 298 -25.31 26.91 -4.51
N LYS A 299 -25.58 28.06 -5.16
CA LYS A 299 -24.78 29.30 -5.04
C LYS A 299 -25.01 30.12 -3.75
N THR A 300 -25.61 29.59 -2.69
CA THR A 300 -26.11 30.41 -1.57
C THR A 300 -25.81 29.87 -0.18
N GLY A 301 -25.04 30.65 0.60
CA GLY A 301 -25.31 31.12 1.97
C GLY A 301 -25.56 30.15 3.15
N ALA A 302 -26.06 28.93 2.93
CA ALA A 302 -26.37 27.96 3.99
C ALA A 302 -25.16 27.08 4.39
N ALA A 303 -23.97 27.39 3.86
CA ALA A 303 -22.80 26.53 3.92
C ALA A 303 -22.16 26.37 5.32
N ALA A 304 -22.44 27.27 6.28
CA ALA A 304 -21.74 27.28 7.57
C ALA A 304 -22.29 26.26 8.57
N VAL A 305 -23.61 26.05 8.63
CA VAL A 305 -24.24 25.07 9.54
C VAL A 305 -24.02 23.65 9.01
N ASP A 306 -24.17 23.45 7.70
CA ASP A 306 -23.89 22.18 7.03
C ASP A 306 -22.40 21.79 7.12
N ALA A 307 -21.48 22.76 7.23
CA ALA A 307 -20.05 22.50 7.39
C ALA A 307 -19.70 21.99 8.79
N ALA A 308 -20.28 22.56 9.85
CA ALA A 308 -20.04 22.10 11.23
C ALA A 308 -20.60 20.68 11.47
N GLU A 309 -21.79 20.38 10.93
CA GLU A 309 -22.33 19.02 10.96
C GLU A 309 -21.53 18.06 10.08
N ALA A 310 -20.94 18.55 8.97
CA ALA A 310 -20.06 17.75 8.13
C ALA A 310 -18.75 17.37 8.82
N GLU A 311 -18.11 18.31 9.51
CA GLU A 311 -16.88 18.08 10.26
C GLU A 311 -17.11 17.08 11.39
N THR A 312 -18.21 17.23 12.12
CA THR A 312 -18.61 16.29 13.19
C THR A 312 -18.85 14.88 12.63
N GLN A 313 -19.54 14.76 11.50
CA GLN A 313 -19.74 13.47 10.82
C GLN A 313 -18.44 12.86 10.28
N THR A 314 -17.47 13.68 9.85
CA THR A 314 -16.16 13.18 9.42
C THR A 314 -15.31 12.71 10.60
N ASP A 315 -15.40 13.39 11.75
CA ASP A 315 -14.69 13.00 12.97
C ASP A 315 -15.27 11.72 13.56
N ASP A 316 -16.59 11.58 13.58
CA ASP A 316 -17.27 10.34 14.00
C ASP A 316 -16.93 9.18 13.06
N LEU A 317 -16.88 9.44 11.75
CA LEU A 317 -16.48 8.43 10.78
C LEU A 317 -15.02 8.03 10.95
N LEU A 318 -14.11 8.99 11.15
CA LEU A 318 -12.70 8.73 11.40
C LEU A 318 -12.51 7.92 12.69
N ARG A 319 -13.24 8.27 13.75
CA ARG A 319 -13.25 7.54 15.02
C ARG A 319 -13.70 6.09 14.83
N SER A 320 -14.81 5.87 14.12
CA SER A 320 -15.32 4.52 13.87
C SER A 320 -14.35 3.69 13.02
N ALA A 321 -13.77 4.30 11.97
CA ALA A 321 -12.76 3.66 11.14
C ALA A 321 -11.50 3.26 11.94
N ALA A 322 -11.04 4.14 12.83
CA ALA A 322 -9.86 3.91 13.65
C ALA A 322 -10.11 2.89 14.77
N LEU A 323 -11.20 3.04 15.53
CA LEU A 323 -11.41 2.26 16.76
C LEU A 323 -12.20 0.97 16.53
N ASP A 324 -13.23 1.01 15.69
CA ASP A 324 -14.11 -0.13 15.46
C ASP A 324 -13.53 -1.03 14.38
N TYR A 325 -13.15 -0.45 13.22
CA TYR A 325 -12.60 -1.19 12.09
C TYR A 325 -11.08 -1.40 12.15
N GLN A 326 -10.38 -0.70 13.04
CA GLN A 326 -8.93 -0.82 13.24
C GLN A 326 -8.11 -0.64 11.95
N ASP A 327 -8.56 0.27 11.08
CA ASP A 327 -7.84 0.57 9.85
C ASP A 327 -6.49 1.28 10.16
N PRO A 328 -5.35 0.76 9.67
CA PRO A 328 -4.03 1.30 10.04
C PRO A 328 -3.83 2.75 9.64
N GLU A 329 -4.36 3.19 8.49
CA GLU A 329 -4.21 4.59 8.05
C GLU A 329 -5.11 5.54 8.87
N SER A 330 -6.34 5.12 9.16
CA SER A 330 -7.27 5.88 10.01
C SER A 330 -6.77 5.98 11.45
N LEU A 331 -6.15 4.92 11.98
CA LEU A 331 -5.50 4.93 13.28
C LEU A 331 -4.40 6.00 13.35
N VAL A 332 -3.59 6.16 12.30
CA VAL A 332 -2.56 7.21 12.22
C VAL A 332 -3.19 8.60 12.21
N GLN A 333 -4.22 8.83 11.40
CA GLN A 333 -4.91 10.12 11.32
C GLN A 333 -5.61 10.48 12.64
N TYR A 334 -6.30 9.52 13.24
CA TYR A 334 -6.96 9.68 14.53
C TYR A 334 -5.96 9.89 15.67
N ALA A 335 -4.83 9.18 15.66
CA ALA A 335 -3.75 9.39 16.60
C ALA A 335 -3.20 10.82 16.51
N ALA A 336 -2.93 11.33 15.31
CA ALA A 336 -2.45 12.71 15.12
C ALA A 336 -3.43 13.75 15.69
N ALA A 337 -4.74 13.56 15.48
CA ALA A 337 -5.77 14.42 16.09
C ALA A 337 -5.76 14.34 17.63
N ARG A 338 -5.54 13.14 18.20
CA ARG A 338 -5.43 12.94 19.66
C ARG A 338 -4.15 13.55 20.24
N MET A 339 -3.05 13.52 19.50
CA MET A 339 -1.80 14.18 19.88
C MET A 339 -1.99 15.70 19.97
N GLN A 340 -2.65 16.30 18.98
CA GLN A 340 -3.00 17.73 18.99
C GLN A 340 -3.93 18.10 20.15
N ALA A 341 -4.85 17.21 20.52
CA ALA A 341 -5.73 17.36 21.68
C ALA A 341 -5.03 17.10 23.03
N GLY A 342 -3.74 16.75 23.04
CA GLY A 342 -2.97 16.45 24.25
C GLY A 342 -3.16 15.05 24.82
N ASP A 343 -3.96 14.18 24.18
CA ASP A 343 -4.17 12.80 24.61
C ASP A 343 -3.06 11.88 24.06
N ARG A 344 -1.91 11.95 24.73
CA ARG A 344 -0.72 11.16 24.41
C ARG A 344 -0.95 9.65 24.61
N THR A 345 -1.89 9.27 25.47
CA THR A 345 -2.17 7.85 25.76
C THR A 345 -2.93 7.18 24.61
N MET A 346 -3.94 7.87 24.07
CA MET A 346 -4.64 7.40 22.87
C MET A 346 -3.75 7.46 21.64
N TYR A 347 -2.91 8.48 21.52
CA TYR A 347 -1.89 8.55 20.47
C TYR A 347 -1.01 7.29 20.46
N GLU A 348 -0.43 6.94 21.60
CA GLU A 348 0.46 5.79 21.72
C GLU A 348 -0.25 4.46 21.43
N ASP A 349 -1.46 4.23 21.95
CA ASP A 349 -2.24 3.01 21.67
C ASP A 349 -2.61 2.90 20.19
N CYS A 350 -3.09 3.98 19.58
CA CYS A 350 -3.47 4.00 18.17
C CYS A 350 -2.27 3.80 17.24
N MET A 351 -1.16 4.50 17.49
CA MET A 351 0.07 4.34 16.72
C MET A 351 0.67 2.94 16.90
N SER A 352 0.65 2.39 18.11
CA SER A 352 1.12 1.02 18.36
C SER A 352 0.32 0.00 17.56
N ARG A 353 -1.02 0.13 17.52
CA ARG A 353 -1.87 -0.76 16.72
C ARG A 353 -1.59 -0.63 15.22
N ALA A 354 -1.49 0.59 14.71
CA ALA A 354 -1.16 0.83 13.30
C ALA A 354 0.24 0.28 12.94
N ALA A 355 1.21 0.45 13.83
CA ALA A 355 2.57 -0.06 13.67
C ALA A 355 2.60 -1.60 13.68
N THR A 356 1.85 -2.26 14.58
CA THR A 356 1.72 -3.73 14.58
C THR A 356 1.03 -4.27 13.33
N ALA A 357 0.22 -3.45 12.66
CA ALA A 357 -0.37 -3.77 11.36
C ALA A 357 0.60 -3.54 10.18
N GLY A 358 1.86 -3.18 10.44
CA GLY A 358 2.91 -2.97 9.43
C GLY A 358 2.88 -1.59 8.76
N ASN A 359 2.21 -0.60 9.34
CA ASN A 359 2.22 0.76 8.81
C ASN A 359 3.57 1.44 9.08
N ALA A 360 4.37 1.66 8.03
CA ALA A 360 5.72 2.21 8.13
C ALA A 360 5.76 3.62 8.75
N GLU A 361 4.75 4.45 8.47
CA GLU A 361 4.64 5.81 9.00
C GLU A 361 4.26 5.80 10.49
N ALA A 362 3.38 4.90 10.90
CA ALA A 362 3.08 4.68 12.32
C ALA A 362 4.32 4.26 13.10
N CYS A 363 5.11 3.32 12.56
CA CYS A 363 6.38 2.90 13.18
C CYS A 363 7.34 4.08 13.36
N ARG A 364 7.48 4.94 12.33
CA ARG A 364 8.36 6.12 12.39
C ARG A 364 7.89 7.14 13.43
N ARG A 365 6.60 7.52 13.41
CA ARG A 365 6.05 8.50 14.36
C ARG A 365 6.04 7.99 15.80
N LEU A 366 5.84 6.69 15.98
CA LEU A 366 5.97 6.04 17.28
C LEU A 366 7.44 6.05 17.77
N ALA A 367 8.40 5.82 16.86
CA ALA A 367 9.82 5.97 17.16
C ALA A 367 10.18 7.42 17.56
N ASN A 368 9.66 8.41 16.84
CA ASN A 368 9.81 9.83 17.17
C ASN A 368 9.26 10.13 18.58
N PHE A 369 8.07 9.63 18.89
CA PHE A 369 7.45 9.79 20.21
C PHE A 369 8.33 9.22 21.33
N TYR A 370 8.86 8.01 21.18
CA TYR A 370 9.76 7.41 22.17
C TYR A 370 11.11 8.12 22.25
N TYR A 371 11.67 8.56 21.12
CA TYR A 371 12.91 9.33 21.08
C TYR A 371 12.75 10.65 21.84
N LEU A 372 11.69 11.41 21.56
CA LEU A 372 11.37 12.66 22.26
C LEU A 372 11.08 12.43 23.74
N THR A 373 10.47 11.29 24.10
CA THR A 373 10.31 10.87 25.52
C THR A 373 11.66 10.62 26.18
N SER A 374 12.62 10.00 25.48
CA SER A 374 13.98 9.79 25.99
C SER A 374 14.73 11.11 26.23
N LEU A 375 14.46 12.13 25.42
CA LEU A 375 14.99 13.49 25.58
C LEU A 375 14.26 14.31 26.65
N GLY A 376 13.19 13.76 27.27
CA GLY A 376 12.40 14.45 28.29
C GLY A 376 11.40 15.47 27.74
N ARG A 377 11.09 15.45 26.43
CA ARG A 377 10.06 16.32 25.82
C ARG A 377 8.63 15.87 26.13
N TYR A 378 8.44 14.58 26.42
CA TYR A 378 7.17 14.01 26.85
C TYR A 378 7.31 13.30 28.20
N PRO A 379 6.24 13.26 29.01
CA PRO A 379 6.27 12.57 30.29
C PRO A 379 6.45 11.06 30.09
N ARG A 380 7.19 10.44 31.00
CA ARG A 380 7.34 8.97 31.04
C ARG A 380 6.02 8.32 31.43
N ARG A 381 5.79 7.10 30.93
CA ARG A 381 4.58 6.34 31.27
C ARG A 381 4.48 6.14 32.79
N GLY A 382 3.36 6.53 33.38
CA GLY A 382 3.09 6.38 34.82
C GLY A 382 3.67 7.47 35.72
N VAL A 383 4.39 8.46 35.18
CA VAL A 383 4.89 9.62 35.94
C VAL A 383 3.93 10.80 35.70
N ARG A 384 3.41 11.42 36.78
CA ARG A 384 2.54 12.60 36.65
C ARG A 384 3.33 13.78 36.10
N GLU A 385 2.70 14.66 35.32
CA GLU A 385 3.33 15.83 34.68
C GLU A 385 4.09 16.71 35.70
N ALA A 386 3.58 16.82 36.93
CA ALA A 386 4.22 17.55 38.03
C ALA A 386 5.56 16.96 38.53
N GLU A 387 5.81 15.65 38.33
CA GLU A 387 7.06 14.98 38.71
C GLU A 387 8.08 14.95 37.55
N ALA A 388 7.61 15.12 36.31
CA ALA A 388 8.45 15.16 35.12
C ALA A 388 9.26 16.47 35.02
N GLU A 389 8.71 17.60 35.50
CA GLU A 389 9.43 18.88 35.60
C GLU A 389 10.46 18.89 36.74
N ALA A 390 10.25 18.09 37.79
CA ALA A 390 11.17 18.00 38.94
C ALA A 390 12.39 17.09 38.70
N THR A 391 12.42 16.31 37.61
CA THR A 391 13.44 15.28 37.34
C THR A 391 14.32 15.55 36.10
N ALA A 392 14.60 16.81 35.79
CA ALA A 392 15.75 17.18 34.94
C ALA A 392 16.49 18.37 35.54
N PRO A 393 17.84 18.35 35.78
CA PRO A 393 18.82 17.28 35.56
C PRO A 393 19.66 16.98 36.82
N VAL A 394 19.29 16.00 37.65
CA VAL A 394 20.25 15.33 38.56
C VAL A 394 19.75 13.91 38.83
N GLU A 395 20.15 12.94 38.02
CA GLU A 395 20.11 11.53 38.43
C GLU A 395 21.46 10.87 38.14
N ALA A 396 22.48 11.37 38.84
CA ALA A 396 23.59 10.54 39.28
C ALA A 396 23.36 10.24 40.76
N ALA A 397 23.10 8.97 41.07
CA ALA A 397 22.96 8.39 42.40
C ALA A 397 21.74 8.81 43.24
N THR A 398 20.74 7.92 43.34
CA THR A 398 20.43 7.21 44.61
C THR A 398 19.34 6.16 44.43
N LYS A 399 19.49 5.07 45.19
CA LYS A 399 18.56 3.94 45.33
C LYS A 399 17.29 4.34 46.07
N ALA A 400 16.17 3.79 45.59
CA ALA A 400 14.98 3.31 46.31
C ALA A 400 14.29 4.25 47.32
N THR A 401 12.98 4.48 47.16
CA THR A 401 11.96 4.12 48.17
C THR A 401 10.58 4.09 47.51
N SER A 402 9.83 3.03 47.80
CA SER A 402 8.41 2.82 47.49
C SER A 402 7.50 3.87 48.11
N SER A 403 6.48 4.34 47.39
CA SER A 403 5.23 4.74 48.04
C SER A 403 4.01 4.42 47.17
N ALA A 404 3.09 3.69 47.78
CA ALA A 404 1.78 3.39 47.25
C ALA A 404 0.86 4.59 47.51
N SER A 405 0.07 4.98 46.50
CA SER A 405 -1.25 5.55 46.76
C SER A 405 -2.19 5.20 45.61
N SER A 406 -3.17 4.39 45.97
CA SER A 406 -4.40 4.12 45.23
C SER A 406 -5.29 5.36 45.28
N GLN A 407 -5.89 5.74 44.15
CA GLN A 407 -7.26 6.28 44.11
C GLN A 407 -7.86 6.21 42.70
N THR A 408 -8.90 5.38 42.65
CA THR A 408 -10.09 5.34 41.79
C THR A 408 -10.37 6.52 40.85
N SER A 409 -10.55 6.21 39.57
CA SER A 409 -11.53 6.88 38.69
C SER A 409 -12.03 5.90 37.62
N GLU A 410 -13.28 6.13 37.21
CA GLU A 410 -14.27 5.29 36.55
C GLU A 410 -13.91 4.64 35.18
N PRO A 411 -14.66 3.61 34.74
CA PRO A 411 -14.28 2.74 33.64
C PRO A 411 -14.65 3.36 32.29
N SER A 412 -13.74 4.15 31.73
CA SER A 412 -13.74 4.38 30.28
C SER A 412 -13.10 3.17 29.59
N ASN A 413 -13.61 2.80 28.40
CA ASN A 413 -13.19 1.71 27.51
C ASN A 413 -11.69 1.75 27.14
N ARG A 414 -10.80 1.62 28.14
CA ARG A 414 -9.36 1.42 27.97
C ARG A 414 -9.19 0.06 27.32
N GLY A 415 -8.76 0.07 26.07
CA GLY A 415 -8.48 -1.14 25.32
C GLY A 415 -7.58 -2.06 26.14
N LYS A 416 -7.93 -3.34 26.20
CA LYS A 416 -7.14 -4.40 26.88
C LYS A 416 -5.65 -4.41 26.45
N PHE A 417 -5.35 -3.80 25.31
CA PHE A 417 -4.00 -3.59 24.78
C PHE A 417 -3.22 -2.47 25.49
N SER A 418 -3.85 -1.35 25.86
CA SER A 418 -3.19 -0.30 26.67
C SER A 418 -2.90 -0.81 28.08
N ALA A 419 -3.81 -1.63 28.63
CA ALA A 419 -3.60 -2.36 29.88
C ALA A 419 -2.44 -3.36 29.75
N LEU A 420 -2.37 -4.13 28.65
CA LEU A 420 -1.26 -5.04 28.36
C LEU A 420 0.08 -4.30 28.23
N LEU A 421 0.16 -3.23 27.44
CA LEU A 421 1.36 -2.42 27.30
C LEU A 421 1.75 -1.76 28.64
N SER A 422 0.79 -1.29 29.44
CA SER A 422 1.06 -0.75 30.78
C SER A 422 1.50 -1.81 31.80
N SER A 423 1.04 -3.06 31.64
CA SER A 423 1.42 -4.19 32.51
C SER A 423 2.77 -4.79 32.15
N VAL A 424 3.19 -4.68 30.88
CA VAL A 424 4.47 -5.20 30.37
C VAL A 424 5.56 -4.13 30.43
N PHE A 425 5.20 -2.85 30.32
CA PHE A 425 6.13 -1.73 30.40
C PHE A 425 5.67 -0.74 31.49
N GLY A 426 6.13 -0.98 32.73
CA GLY A 426 6.04 -0.01 33.82
C GLY A 426 6.88 1.26 33.56
N PRO A 427 7.01 2.19 34.52
CA PRO A 427 7.82 3.40 34.35
C PRO A 427 9.28 3.01 34.05
N GLN A 428 9.71 3.23 32.81
CA GLN A 428 11.04 2.88 32.34
C GLN A 428 12.01 4.07 32.41
N PRO A 429 13.32 3.85 32.59
CA PRO A 429 14.30 4.91 32.51
C PRO A 429 14.41 5.44 31.07
N ARG A 430 14.83 6.70 30.92
CA ARG A 430 14.91 7.39 29.61
C ARG A 430 15.77 6.62 28.58
N ALA A 431 16.80 5.93 29.04
CA ALA A 431 17.65 5.10 28.18
C ALA A 431 16.90 3.97 27.47
N GLU A 432 15.88 3.37 28.10
CA GLU A 432 15.10 2.30 27.48
C GLU A 432 14.13 2.84 26.41
N TYR A 433 13.63 4.07 26.58
CA TYR A 433 12.86 4.75 25.53
C TYR A 433 13.70 5.03 24.28
N ARG A 434 15.00 5.33 24.45
CA ARG A 434 15.93 5.49 23.32
C ARG A 434 16.13 4.17 22.57
N LYS A 435 16.29 3.05 23.28
CA LYS A 435 16.36 1.71 22.66
C LYS A 435 15.08 1.35 21.91
N LEU A 436 13.92 1.58 22.53
CA LEU A 436 12.62 1.40 21.88
C LEU A 436 12.54 2.23 20.59
N ALA A 437 12.95 3.50 20.62
CA ALA A 437 12.97 4.33 19.43
C ALA A 437 13.84 3.71 18.32
N THR A 438 15.05 3.23 18.63
CA THR A 438 15.91 2.57 17.63
C THR A 438 15.28 1.33 17.02
N GLU A 439 14.63 0.47 17.81
CA GLU A 439 13.94 -0.73 17.31
C GLU A 439 12.76 -0.35 16.39
N TRP A 440 12.00 0.68 16.75
CA TRP A 440 10.89 1.16 15.91
C TRP A 440 11.37 1.84 14.63
N TYR A 441 12.50 2.55 14.63
CA TYR A 441 13.10 3.07 13.39
C TYR A 441 13.62 1.97 12.47
N GLU A 442 14.25 0.93 13.03
CA GLU A 442 14.67 -0.25 12.25
C GLU A 442 13.45 -0.91 11.58
N LEU A 443 12.37 -1.09 12.34
CA LEU A 443 11.14 -1.65 11.82
C LEU A 443 10.50 -0.74 10.75
N ALA A 444 10.44 0.56 10.98
CA ALA A 444 9.92 1.54 10.01
C ALA A 444 10.71 1.49 8.68
N PHE A 445 12.03 1.42 8.75
CA PHE A 445 12.88 1.29 7.57
C PHE A 445 12.63 -0.03 6.83
N SER A 446 12.48 -1.14 7.56
CA SER A 446 12.16 -2.45 6.95
C SER A 446 10.82 -2.45 6.21
N HIS A 447 9.88 -1.58 6.62
CA HIS A 447 8.61 -1.35 5.95
C HIS A 447 8.68 -0.28 4.84
N GLY A 448 9.87 0.22 4.51
CA GLY A 448 10.12 1.14 3.39
C GLY A 448 10.07 2.62 3.73
N ASN A 449 10.14 3.01 5.02
CA ASN A 449 10.24 4.41 5.39
C ASN A 449 11.71 4.90 5.37
N GLU A 450 12.09 5.62 4.31
CA GLU A 450 13.45 6.14 4.13
C GLU A 450 13.84 7.24 5.15
N GLN A 451 12.86 8.00 5.66
CA GLN A 451 13.13 9.01 6.69
C GLN A 451 13.60 8.36 8.00
N ALA A 452 13.04 7.20 8.34
CA ALA A 452 13.45 6.44 9.51
C ALA A 452 14.92 5.97 9.41
N ALA A 453 15.39 5.57 8.22
CA ALA A 453 16.80 5.20 8.01
C ALA A 453 17.75 6.36 8.26
N LEU A 454 17.36 7.58 7.90
CA LEU A 454 18.18 8.77 8.12
C LEU A 454 18.32 9.06 9.61
N VAL A 455 17.20 9.06 10.34
CA VAL A 455 17.21 9.27 11.80
C VAL A 455 18.00 8.16 12.50
N LEU A 456 17.78 6.90 12.11
CA LEU A 456 18.51 5.75 12.64
C LEU A 456 20.01 5.85 12.36
N ALA A 457 20.43 6.33 11.19
CA ALA A 457 21.83 6.50 10.86
C ALA A 457 22.52 7.48 11.81
N VAL A 458 21.87 8.62 12.11
CA VAL A 458 22.37 9.61 13.07
C VAL A 458 22.46 9.01 14.48
N LEU A 459 21.42 8.32 14.94
CA LEU A 459 21.43 7.65 16.25
C LEU A 459 22.54 6.59 16.35
N LEU A 460 22.75 5.79 15.30
CA LEU A 460 23.82 4.81 15.26
C LEU A 460 25.20 5.47 15.28
N ARG A 461 25.37 6.66 14.68
CA ARG A 461 26.62 7.42 14.78
C ARG A 461 26.85 7.90 16.21
N GLU A 462 25.84 8.46 16.86
CA GLU A 462 25.89 8.86 18.29
C GLU A 462 26.24 7.68 19.21
N ASP A 463 25.70 6.50 18.92
CA ASP A 463 25.90 5.28 19.70
C ASP A 463 27.24 4.55 19.34
N GLY A 464 28.12 5.18 18.54
CA GLY A 464 29.45 4.65 18.18
C GLY A 464 29.47 3.64 17.02
N SER A 465 28.32 3.38 16.40
CA SER A 465 28.13 2.49 15.25
C SER A 465 28.09 3.24 13.91
N ALA A 466 29.01 4.20 13.72
CA ALA A 466 29.02 5.11 12.56
C ALA A 466 29.11 4.40 11.19
N ALA A 467 29.79 3.25 11.11
CA ALA A 467 29.87 2.47 9.87
C ALA A 467 28.51 1.91 9.44
N ARG A 468 27.70 1.43 10.40
CA ARG A 468 26.34 0.93 10.14
C ARG A 468 25.41 2.08 9.73
N GLY A 469 25.55 3.24 10.36
CA GLY A 469 24.82 4.45 9.96
C GLY A 469 25.15 4.87 8.52
N LEU A 470 26.42 4.81 8.12
CA LEU A 470 26.84 5.18 6.76
C LEU A 470 26.25 4.22 5.70
N GLN A 471 26.19 2.93 5.98
CA GLN A 471 25.55 1.94 5.10
C GLN A 471 24.06 2.25 4.88
N LEU A 472 23.33 2.68 5.92
CA LEU A 472 21.94 3.08 5.79
C LEU A 472 21.80 4.32 4.89
N LEU A 473 22.67 5.31 5.05
CA LEU A 473 22.68 6.51 4.21
C LEU A 473 22.94 6.20 2.74
N GLU A 474 23.85 5.28 2.44
CA GLU A 474 24.12 4.83 1.07
C GLU A 474 22.90 4.18 0.42
N GLN A 475 22.09 3.44 1.20
CA GLN A 475 20.86 2.81 0.69
C GLN A 475 19.78 3.82 0.32
N ILE A 476 19.73 4.97 1.00
CA ILE A 476 18.72 6.02 0.77
C ILE A 476 19.21 7.22 -0.04
N GLU A 477 20.49 7.25 -0.46
CA GLU A 477 21.09 8.38 -1.19
C GLU A 477 20.40 8.65 -2.53
N GLY A 478 19.88 7.60 -3.17
CA GLY A 478 19.11 7.70 -4.42
C GLY A 478 17.69 8.28 -4.27
N SER A 479 17.24 8.57 -3.03
CA SER A 479 15.92 9.12 -2.76
C SER A 479 15.75 10.51 -3.37
N PRO A 480 14.67 10.78 -4.13
CA PRO A 480 14.45 12.09 -4.74
C PRO A 480 14.21 13.20 -3.70
N SER A 481 13.63 12.86 -2.54
CA SER A 481 13.34 13.81 -1.47
C SER A 481 14.48 13.94 -0.47
N LEU A 482 15.14 12.84 -0.10
CA LEU A 482 16.14 12.84 0.98
C LEU A 482 17.59 12.93 0.47
N GLY A 483 17.86 12.61 -0.79
CA GLY A 483 19.22 12.55 -1.36
C GLY A 483 20.07 13.81 -1.15
N PRO A 484 19.55 15.05 -1.29
CA PRO A 484 20.32 16.26 -0.97
C PRO A 484 20.73 16.34 0.51
N LEU A 485 19.83 15.98 1.41
CA LEU A 485 20.04 16.02 2.86
C LEU A 485 21.02 14.91 3.29
N VAL A 486 20.90 13.72 2.70
CA VAL A 486 21.84 12.60 2.88
C VAL A 486 23.25 13.00 2.45
N ARG A 487 23.43 13.62 1.27
CA ARG A 487 24.75 14.09 0.81
C ARG A 487 25.38 15.12 1.74
N ARG A 488 24.56 16.04 2.28
CA ARG A 488 25.01 17.01 3.29
C ARG A 488 25.49 16.30 4.56
N ILE A 489 24.69 15.38 5.10
CA ILE A 489 25.05 14.59 6.29
C ILE A 489 26.32 13.76 6.04
N LYS A 490 26.45 13.10 4.89
CA LYS A 490 27.64 12.31 4.52
C LYS A 490 28.89 13.18 4.44
N SER A 491 28.79 14.41 3.95
CA SER A 491 29.94 15.33 3.87
C SER A 491 30.52 15.69 5.24
N GLN A 492 29.67 15.67 6.29
CA GLN A 492 30.03 16.00 7.68
C GLN A 492 30.24 14.74 8.54
N TRP A 493 30.18 13.54 7.96
CA TRP A 493 30.06 12.28 8.70
C TRP A 493 31.28 11.95 9.57
N ASN A 494 32.47 12.31 9.08
CA ASN A 494 33.75 12.00 9.72
C ASN A 494 34.23 13.13 10.66
N GLU A 495 33.55 14.27 10.70
CA GLU A 495 33.89 15.39 11.57
C GLU A 495 33.37 15.10 12.99
N GLN A 496 34.23 14.52 13.84
CA GLN A 496 33.87 14.09 15.21
C GLN A 496 33.42 15.25 16.10
N ASP A 497 33.86 16.48 15.82
CA ASP A 497 33.55 17.68 16.61
C ASP A 497 32.25 18.38 16.17
N GLN A 498 31.60 17.93 15.08
CA GLN A 498 30.37 18.53 14.59
C GLN A 498 29.17 17.63 14.89
N GLU A 499 28.29 18.09 15.79
CA GLU A 499 27.00 17.46 16.07
C GLU A 499 26.14 17.48 14.80
N VAL A 500 26.09 16.36 14.09
CA VAL A 500 25.09 16.16 13.03
C VAL A 500 23.81 15.77 13.73
N GLY A 501 23.07 16.78 14.20
CA GLY A 501 21.78 16.58 14.85
C GLY A 501 20.70 16.10 13.88
N ILE A 502 19.69 15.43 14.42
CA ILE A 502 18.51 15.03 13.65
C ILE A 502 17.72 16.28 13.25
N PRO A 503 17.39 16.49 11.96
CA PRO A 503 16.53 17.59 11.52
C PRO A 503 15.17 17.55 12.23
N ALA A 504 14.73 18.68 12.79
CA ALA A 504 13.47 18.78 13.54
C ALA A 504 12.24 18.39 12.69
N GLU A 505 12.30 18.62 11.37
CA GLU A 505 11.26 18.26 10.40
C GLU A 505 11.01 16.75 10.31
N LEU A 506 11.97 15.92 10.73
CA LEU A 506 11.86 14.45 10.72
C LEU A 506 11.35 13.89 12.05
N LEU A 507 11.20 14.74 13.08
CA LEU A 507 10.77 14.38 14.43
C LEU A 507 9.29 14.74 14.69
N ASP A 508 8.45 14.73 13.66
CA ASP A 508 7.01 14.94 13.79
C ASP A 508 6.32 13.75 14.50
N VAL A 509 5.29 14.07 15.28
CA VAL A 509 4.50 13.14 16.10
C VAL A 509 3.04 13.26 15.70
#